data_AF-A0A653H0W9-F1
#
_entry.id   AF-A0A653H0W9-F1
#
_cell.length_a   1.000
_cell.length_b   1.000
_cell.length_c   1.000
_cell.angle_alpha   90.00
_cell.angle_beta   90.00
_cell.angle_gamma   90.00
#
_symmetry.space_group_name_H-M   'P 1'
#
loop_
_entity.id
_entity.type
_entity.pdbx_description
1 polymer ?
#
loop_
_entity_poly.entity_id
_entity_poly.type
_entity_poly.pdbx_seq_one_letter_code
_entity_poly.pdbx_strand_id
1 'polypeptide(L)'
;MATLSIQSLFYKFTNASQALYFFYLISGYIILNFDSYNILEQYCDTSYSRILCAILFISCILSFCTCSLSDPGKINSDSLDIHLKLYSYDNVIFKEKCNCTTCNMLKPPRSKHCKYCSSCISRYDHHCYIFNNCIGGYNIIYFLIFIIMHLLICSYALYIASFCLYSVIKHNNILKATFIHSENNMIMPNSWFTIMKYLFSKHNPTFSLCVISIILMFCLVLLLVYEIYYNIILNITYNEQTKYNKLKRKGFYVNKSFYNKGFIKNLKGVLFFQKNVENFLKKDI
;
A
#
# COMPACT_ATOMS: atom_id res chain seq x y z
N MET A 1 -9.05 24.75 7.69
CA MET A 1 -7.68 24.26 7.44
C MET A 1 -6.93 24.32 8.76
N ALA A 2 -6.72 23.17 9.42
CA ALA A 2 -5.92 23.13 10.63
C ALA A 2 -4.44 23.20 10.22
N THR A 3 -3.72 24.21 10.70
CA THR A 3 -2.27 24.32 10.58
C THR A 3 -1.65 23.17 11.39
N LEU A 4 -1.31 22.08 10.70
CA LEU A 4 -0.50 21.00 11.26
C LEU A 4 0.83 21.62 11.70
N SER A 5 1.06 21.73 13.01
CA SER A 5 2.34 22.21 13.52
C SER A 5 3.45 21.25 13.06
N ILE A 6 4.63 21.79 12.73
CA ILE A 6 5.80 21.00 12.31
C ILE A 6 6.08 19.86 13.32
N GLN A 7 5.87 20.13 14.61
CA GLN A 7 6.02 19.17 15.71
C GLN A 7 5.02 18.00 15.64
N SER A 8 3.76 18.27 15.24
CA SER A 8 2.76 17.22 15.00
C SER A 8 3.10 16.36 13.77
N LEU A 9 3.77 16.95 12.79
CA LEU A 9 4.28 16.24 11.62
C LEU A 9 5.39 15.28 12.03
N PHE A 10 6.38 15.74 12.80
CA PHE A 10 7.45 14.88 13.33
C PHE A 10 6.90 13.72 14.16
N TYR A 11 5.93 13.94 15.04
CA TYR A 11 5.31 12.85 15.81
C TYR A 11 4.63 11.81 14.89
N LYS A 12 4.01 12.26 13.79
CA LYS A 12 3.46 11.36 12.76
C LYS A 12 4.52 10.57 11.99
N PHE A 13 5.78 11.01 11.93
CA PHE A 13 6.87 10.39 11.17
C PHE A 13 7.93 9.66 12.02
N THR A 14 7.70 9.49 13.33
CA THR A 14 8.70 8.91 14.26
C THR A 14 8.68 7.39 14.37
N ASN A 15 7.82 6.70 13.61
CA ASN A 15 7.72 5.25 13.73
C ASN A 15 8.78 4.52 12.90
N ALA A 16 9.43 3.52 13.52
CA ALA A 16 10.40 2.65 12.87
C ALA A 16 9.88 2.06 11.54
N SER A 17 8.58 1.77 11.43
CA SER A 17 7.93 1.30 10.20
C SER A 17 8.03 2.28 9.03
N GLN A 18 7.92 3.59 9.28
CA GLN A 18 8.05 4.62 8.24
C GLN A 18 9.52 4.77 7.82
N ALA A 19 10.43 4.78 8.79
CA ALA A 19 11.86 4.84 8.51
C ALA A 19 12.31 3.62 7.67
N LEU A 20 11.86 2.42 8.01
CA LEU A 20 12.13 1.21 7.23
C LEU A 20 11.54 1.28 5.81
N TYR A 21 10.32 1.81 5.66
CA TYR A 21 9.72 2.01 4.34
C TYR A 21 10.54 2.97 3.46
N PHE A 22 10.92 4.14 3.99
CA PHE A 22 11.72 5.11 3.24
C PHE A 22 13.13 4.61 2.96
N PHE A 23 13.76 3.90 3.91
CA PHE A 23 15.05 3.25 3.69
C PHE A 23 14.96 2.27 2.52
N TYR A 24 13.93 1.41 2.49
CA TYR A 24 13.69 0.50 1.38
C TYR A 24 13.52 1.26 0.05
N LEU A 25 12.59 2.23 0.01
CA LEU A 25 12.29 2.97 -1.22
C LEU A 25 13.51 3.75 -1.77
N ILE A 26 14.24 4.44 -0.89
CA ILE A 26 15.43 5.21 -1.24
C ILE A 26 16.57 4.28 -1.68
N SER A 27 16.80 3.18 -0.97
CA SER A 27 17.84 2.20 -1.35
C SER A 27 17.58 1.63 -2.75
N GLY A 28 16.33 1.28 -3.08
CA GLY A 28 15.96 0.83 -4.43
C GLY A 28 16.20 1.89 -5.50
N TYR A 29 15.86 3.16 -5.21
CA TYR A 29 16.12 4.28 -6.12
C TYR A 29 17.62 4.52 -6.34
N ILE A 30 18.43 4.42 -5.29
CA ILE A 30 19.89 4.53 -5.37
C ILE A 30 20.46 3.38 -6.21
N ILE A 31 20.05 2.14 -5.95
CA ILE A 31 20.52 0.98 -6.74
C ILE A 31 20.17 1.15 -8.22
N LEU A 32 18.96 1.59 -8.56
CA LEU A 32 18.60 1.85 -9.95
C LEU A 32 19.52 2.89 -10.60
N ASN A 33 19.74 4.03 -9.93
CA ASN A 33 20.49 5.15 -10.51
C ASN A 33 22.00 4.98 -10.54
N PHE A 34 22.58 4.30 -9.56
CA PHE A 34 24.03 4.19 -9.41
C PHE A 34 24.58 2.81 -9.76
N ASP A 35 23.73 1.79 -9.90
CA ASP A 35 24.12 0.45 -10.35
C ASP A 35 23.46 0.10 -11.68
N SER A 36 22.13 -0.09 -11.71
CA SER A 36 21.43 -0.61 -12.89
C SER A 36 21.56 0.28 -14.13
N TYR A 37 21.33 1.60 -14.00
CA TYR A 37 21.45 2.51 -15.13
C TYR A 37 22.90 2.70 -15.59
N ASN A 38 23.87 2.72 -14.67
CA ASN A 38 25.28 2.85 -15.03
C ASN A 38 25.78 1.64 -15.83
N ILE A 39 25.27 0.43 -15.53
CA ILE A 39 25.52 -0.76 -16.35
C ILE A 39 24.83 -0.61 -17.72
N LEU A 40 23.57 -0.17 -17.75
CA LEU A 40 22.80 -0.03 -18.99
C LEU A 40 23.33 1.04 -19.95
N GLU A 41 23.94 2.11 -19.45
CA GLU A 41 24.53 3.18 -20.26
C GLU A 41 25.66 2.71 -21.17
N GLN A 42 26.28 1.56 -20.87
CA GLN A 42 27.26 0.91 -21.75
C GLN A 42 26.62 0.34 -23.02
N TYR A 43 25.29 0.15 -23.03
CA TYR A 43 24.55 -0.54 -24.08
C TYR A 43 23.50 0.34 -24.77
N CYS A 44 22.93 1.34 -24.09
CA CYS A 44 21.90 2.23 -24.64
C CYS A 44 21.79 3.55 -23.87
N ASP A 45 21.23 4.59 -24.49
CA ASP A 45 20.88 5.85 -23.80
C ASP A 45 19.77 5.61 -22.76
N THR A 46 19.97 6.12 -21.54
CA THR A 46 19.05 5.96 -20.41
C THR A 46 18.48 7.28 -19.89
N SER A 47 18.71 8.39 -20.61
CA SER A 47 18.30 9.73 -20.17
C SER A 47 16.79 9.83 -19.86
N TYR A 48 15.94 9.38 -20.79
CA TYR A 48 14.48 9.41 -20.60
C TYR A 48 14.00 8.42 -19.52
N SER A 49 14.64 7.26 -19.40
CA SER A 49 14.26 6.27 -18.40
C SER A 49 14.60 6.74 -16.99
N ARG A 50 15.75 7.40 -16.79
CA ARG A 50 16.10 8.04 -15.51
C ARG A 50 15.10 9.13 -15.10
N ILE A 51 14.63 9.95 -16.04
CA ILE A 51 13.58 10.96 -15.76
C ILE A 51 12.28 10.28 -15.32
N LEU A 52 11.82 9.25 -16.04
CA LEU A 52 10.63 8.49 -15.67
C LEU A 52 10.78 7.84 -14.28
N CYS A 53 11.96 7.29 -13.97
CA CYS A 53 12.28 6.76 -12.64
C CYS A 53 12.09 7.81 -11.55
N ALA A 54 12.62 9.02 -11.74
CA ALA A 54 12.48 10.12 -10.79
C ALA A 54 11.01 10.54 -10.61
N ILE A 55 10.24 10.63 -11.70
CA ILE A 55 8.81 10.95 -11.65
C ILE A 55 8.03 9.89 -10.85
N LEU A 56 8.27 8.60 -11.10
CA LEU A 56 7.61 7.50 -10.37
C LEU A 56 8.01 7.49 -8.88
N PHE A 57 9.29 7.75 -8.58
CA PHE A 57 9.79 7.86 -7.21
C PHE A 57 9.11 9.00 -6.44
N ILE A 58 9.07 10.20 -7.02
CA ILE A 58 8.40 11.35 -6.43
C ILE A 58 6.90 11.08 -6.27
N SER A 59 6.25 10.50 -7.29
CA SER A 59 4.83 10.15 -7.23
C SER A 59 4.52 9.14 -6.11
N CYS A 60 5.41 8.17 -5.90
CA CYS A 60 5.28 7.21 -4.81
C CYS A 60 5.37 7.91 -3.44
N ILE A 61 6.36 8.79 -3.24
CA ILE A 61 6.50 9.59 -2.02
C ILE A 61 5.28 10.48 -1.79
N LEU A 62 4.80 11.18 -2.82
CA LEU A 62 3.62 12.04 -2.72
C LEU A 62 2.37 11.24 -2.35
N SER A 63 2.17 10.06 -2.96
CA SER A 63 1.06 9.17 -2.61
C SER A 63 1.13 8.67 -1.16
N PHE A 64 2.33 8.34 -0.69
CA PHE A 64 2.57 7.95 0.70
C PHE A 64 2.22 9.08 1.67
N CYS A 65 2.76 10.28 1.43
CA CYS A 65 2.53 11.45 2.25
C CYS A 65 1.04 11.82 2.27
N THR A 66 0.38 11.74 1.12
CA THR A 66 -1.07 11.98 1.02
C THR A 66 -1.85 11.01 1.90
N CYS A 67 -1.57 9.70 1.83
CA CYS A 67 -2.24 8.71 2.66
C CYS A 67 -1.93 8.89 4.17
N SER A 68 -0.67 9.11 4.53
CA SER A 68 -0.24 9.30 5.92
C SER A 68 -0.82 10.58 6.56
N LEU A 69 -0.92 11.66 5.80
CA LEU A 69 -1.36 12.95 6.31
C LEU A 69 -2.88 13.14 6.25
N SER A 70 -3.57 12.43 5.36
CA SER A 70 -5.03 12.50 5.20
C SER A 70 -5.81 12.21 6.48
N ASP A 71 -6.98 12.83 6.60
CA ASP A 71 -7.94 12.49 7.65
C ASP A 71 -8.56 11.12 7.35
N PRO A 72 -8.47 10.13 8.26
CA PRO A 72 -9.15 8.85 8.09
C PRO A 72 -10.67 8.90 8.26
N GLY A 73 -11.22 10.05 8.68
CA GLY A 73 -12.62 10.22 9.05
C GLY A 73 -12.80 10.16 10.56
N LYS A 74 -12.00 10.95 11.29
CA LYS A 74 -12.12 11.06 12.75
C LYS A 74 -13.48 11.66 13.13
N ILE A 75 -14.16 11.00 14.05
CA ILE A 75 -15.49 11.41 14.52
C ILE A 75 -15.32 12.23 15.80
N ASN A 76 -15.88 13.43 15.81
CA ASN A 76 -15.98 14.33 16.97
C ASN A 76 -17.45 14.57 17.32
N SER A 77 -17.73 15.40 18.33
CA SER A 77 -19.09 15.76 18.72
C SER A 77 -19.90 16.33 17.56
N ASP A 78 -19.27 17.21 16.78
CA ASP A 78 -19.94 17.99 15.74
C ASP A 78 -20.31 17.13 14.52
N SER A 79 -19.54 16.07 14.27
CA SER A 79 -19.78 15.14 13.15
C SER A 79 -20.56 13.88 13.54
N LEU A 80 -20.87 13.69 14.82
CA LEU A 80 -21.48 12.46 15.35
C LEU A 80 -22.82 12.16 14.69
N ASP A 81 -23.74 13.12 14.65
CA ASP A 81 -25.11 12.92 14.16
C ASP A 81 -25.14 12.50 12.68
N ILE A 82 -24.26 13.09 11.88
CA ILE A 82 -24.10 12.74 10.47
C ILE A 82 -23.66 11.29 10.37
N HIS A 83 -22.60 10.92 11.09
CA HIS A 83 -22.06 9.57 11.04
C HIS A 83 -23.06 8.52 11.55
N LEU A 84 -23.92 8.85 12.52
CA LEU A 84 -25.01 7.99 12.99
C LEU A 84 -26.05 7.72 11.89
N LYS A 85 -26.31 8.69 11.00
CA LYS A 85 -27.28 8.58 9.90
C LYS A 85 -26.70 7.98 8.60
N LEU A 86 -25.38 7.95 8.42
CA LEU A 86 -24.75 7.51 7.16
C LEU A 86 -25.04 6.05 6.79
N TYR A 87 -25.22 5.19 7.78
CA TYR A 87 -25.38 3.75 7.61
C TYR A 87 -26.43 3.22 8.58
N SER A 88 -27.16 2.20 8.17
CA SER A 88 -28.05 1.46 9.08
C SER A 88 -27.23 0.52 9.99
N TYR A 89 -27.72 0.26 11.19
CA TYR A 89 -27.17 -0.76 12.08
C TYR A 89 -27.52 -2.15 11.54
N ASP A 90 -26.53 -3.04 11.45
CA ASP A 90 -26.78 -4.44 11.08
C ASP A 90 -27.30 -5.28 12.26
N ASN A 91 -27.23 -4.74 13.48
CA ASN A 91 -27.61 -5.38 14.74
C ASN A 91 -26.89 -6.71 15.03
N VAL A 92 -25.82 -7.01 14.28
CA VAL A 92 -24.96 -8.19 14.43
C VAL A 92 -23.59 -7.77 14.98
N ILE A 93 -22.85 -6.93 14.24
CA ILE A 93 -21.54 -6.42 14.65
C ILE A 93 -21.56 -4.93 15.01
N PHE A 94 -22.59 -4.21 14.59
CA PHE A 94 -22.90 -2.84 14.99
C PHE A 94 -24.35 -2.77 15.47
N LYS A 95 -24.52 -2.58 16.77
CA LYS A 95 -25.83 -2.51 17.43
C LYS A 95 -26.15 -1.08 17.84
N GLU A 96 -27.44 -0.76 17.86
CA GLU A 96 -27.93 0.50 18.39
C GLU A 96 -27.56 0.68 19.86
N LYS A 97 -27.52 1.94 20.32
CA LYS A 97 -27.24 2.34 21.72
C LYS A 97 -25.91 1.80 22.28
N CYS A 98 -24.96 1.46 21.42
CA CYS A 98 -23.60 1.11 21.82
C CYS A 98 -22.74 2.38 21.93
N ASN A 99 -22.08 2.58 23.07
CA ASN A 99 -21.18 3.71 23.27
C ASN A 99 -19.72 3.29 23.12
N CYS A 100 -18.89 4.23 22.65
CA CYS A 100 -17.45 4.16 22.82
C CYS A 100 -17.10 4.64 24.23
N THR A 101 -16.57 3.76 25.08
CA THR A 101 -16.20 4.12 26.46
C THR A 101 -15.06 5.13 26.52
N THR A 102 -14.11 5.08 25.58
CA THR A 102 -12.96 6.00 25.54
C THR A 102 -13.34 7.39 25.04
N CYS A 103 -14.22 7.49 24.04
CA CYS A 103 -14.63 8.78 23.48
C CYS A 103 -15.91 9.35 24.13
N ASN A 104 -16.56 8.57 25.01
CA ASN A 104 -17.83 8.89 25.64
C ASN A 104 -18.92 9.39 24.67
N MET A 105 -19.11 8.66 23.58
CA MET A 105 -20.08 9.01 22.53
C MET A 105 -20.77 7.76 21.99
N LEU A 106 -21.98 7.92 21.43
CA LEU A 106 -22.65 6.87 20.66
C LEU A 106 -21.74 6.44 19.51
N LYS A 107 -21.67 5.15 19.25
CA LYS A 107 -20.78 4.57 18.23
C LYS A 107 -21.52 4.44 16.91
N PRO A 108 -21.16 5.23 15.87
CA PRO A 108 -21.80 5.10 14.58
C PRO A 108 -21.57 3.73 13.94
N PRO A 109 -22.49 3.24 13.08
CA PRO A 109 -22.28 1.99 12.37
C PRO A 109 -21.00 2.06 11.52
N ARG A 110 -20.34 0.91 11.36
CA ARG A 110 -19.06 0.80 10.66
C ARG A 110 -17.89 1.57 11.29
N SER A 111 -18.07 2.20 12.45
CA SER A 111 -16.98 2.90 13.16
C SER A 111 -16.23 2.02 14.16
N LYS A 112 -15.02 2.44 14.54
CA LYS A 112 -14.25 1.83 15.63
C LYS A 112 -13.29 2.84 16.26
N HIS A 113 -13.17 2.76 17.59
CA HIS A 113 -12.13 3.48 18.31
C HIS A 113 -10.75 2.86 18.02
N CYS A 114 -9.84 3.67 17.52
CA CYS A 114 -8.44 3.30 17.37
C CYS A 114 -7.64 3.90 18.52
N LYS A 115 -7.05 3.04 19.36
CA LYS A 115 -6.22 3.46 20.49
C LYS A 115 -5.00 4.29 20.09
N TYR A 116 -4.43 4.04 18.91
CA TYR A 116 -3.24 4.74 18.43
C TYR A 116 -3.55 6.14 17.90
N CYS A 117 -4.74 6.32 17.32
CA CYS A 117 -5.21 7.62 16.85
C CYS A 117 -6.05 8.37 17.90
N SER A 118 -6.30 7.74 19.05
CA SER A 118 -7.14 8.22 20.16
C SER A 118 -8.50 8.78 19.70
N SER A 119 -9.11 8.14 18.70
CA SER A 119 -10.34 8.62 18.08
C SER A 119 -11.18 7.47 17.55
N CYS A 120 -12.51 7.64 17.57
CA CYS A 120 -13.40 6.87 16.71
C CYS A 120 -13.17 7.27 15.26
N ILE A 121 -13.05 6.27 14.38
CA ILE A 121 -12.86 6.46 12.94
C ILE A 121 -14.09 5.93 12.21
N SER A 122 -14.65 6.72 11.30
CA SER A 122 -15.77 6.37 10.45
C SER A 122 -15.37 5.37 9.37
N ARG A 123 -16.22 4.37 9.12
CA ARG A 123 -15.94 3.25 8.20
C ARG A 123 -14.51 2.72 8.41
N TYR A 124 -14.18 2.36 9.65
CA TYR A 124 -12.84 1.97 10.05
C TYR A 124 -12.44 0.67 9.33
N ASP A 125 -11.30 0.69 8.65
CA ASP A 125 -10.72 -0.48 8.01
C ASP A 125 -9.66 -1.13 8.90
N HIS A 126 -8.53 -0.44 9.06
CA HIS A 126 -7.44 -0.85 9.94
C HIS A 126 -6.59 0.35 10.37
N HIS A 127 -5.71 0.14 11.35
CA HIS A 127 -4.64 1.09 11.65
C HIS A 127 -3.38 0.59 10.93
N CYS A 128 -2.84 1.41 10.04
CA CYS A 128 -1.66 1.03 9.27
C CYS A 128 -0.41 1.65 9.90
N TYR A 129 0.45 0.79 10.44
CA TYR A 129 1.71 1.22 11.07
C TYR A 129 2.69 1.84 10.07
N ILE A 130 2.64 1.42 8.80
CA ILE A 130 3.46 2.00 7.72
C ILE A 130 3.11 3.47 7.51
N PHE A 131 1.84 3.86 7.57
CA PHE A 131 1.44 5.27 7.44
C PHE A 131 1.41 6.03 8.75
N ASN A 132 1.53 5.32 9.88
CA ASN A 132 1.20 5.83 11.20
C ASN A 132 -0.17 6.55 11.22
N ASN A 133 -1.14 5.98 10.50
CA ASN A 133 -2.47 6.54 10.34
C ASN A 133 -3.50 5.43 10.23
N CYS A 134 -4.74 5.73 10.58
CA CYS A 134 -5.85 4.83 10.25
C CYS A 134 -6.13 4.87 8.75
N ILE A 135 -6.58 3.74 8.22
CA ILE A 135 -7.30 3.66 6.96
C ILE A 135 -8.78 3.56 7.31
N GLY A 136 -9.56 4.52 6.82
CA GLY A 136 -10.98 4.65 7.09
C GLY A 136 -11.72 5.20 5.88
N GLY A 137 -12.95 5.65 6.10
CA GLY A 137 -13.81 6.07 5.00
C GLY A 137 -13.24 7.22 4.18
N TYR A 138 -12.55 8.17 4.80
CA TYR A 138 -12.15 9.42 4.14
C TYR A 138 -10.85 9.27 3.33
N ASN A 139 -10.03 8.26 3.62
CA ASN A 139 -8.72 8.10 3.01
C ASN A 139 -8.44 6.75 2.35
N ILE A 140 -9.42 5.84 2.29
CA ILE A 140 -9.26 4.55 1.59
C ILE A 140 -8.81 4.72 0.13
N ILE A 141 -9.24 5.79 -0.54
CA ILE A 141 -8.81 6.06 -1.92
C ILE A 141 -7.33 6.41 -2.01
N TYR A 142 -6.80 7.16 -1.04
CA TYR A 142 -5.36 7.48 -0.99
C TYR A 142 -4.52 6.23 -0.70
N PHE A 143 -5.04 5.30 0.09
CA PHE A 143 -4.41 4.00 0.29
C PHE A 143 -4.37 3.17 -1.00
N LEU A 144 -5.47 3.11 -1.76
CA LEU A 144 -5.51 2.44 -3.07
C LEU A 144 -4.56 3.09 -4.08
N ILE A 145 -4.53 4.42 -4.16
CA ILE A 145 -3.60 5.16 -5.03
C ILE A 145 -2.15 4.85 -4.64
N PHE A 146 -1.83 4.82 -3.35
CA PHE A 146 -0.51 4.42 -2.88
C PHE A 146 -0.12 3.01 -3.35
N ILE A 147 -1.00 2.01 -3.20
CA ILE A 147 -0.73 0.64 -3.65
C ILE A 147 -0.45 0.63 -5.17
N ILE A 148 -1.23 1.36 -5.96
CA ILE A 148 -1.04 1.47 -7.41
C ILE A 148 0.30 2.15 -7.74
N MET A 149 0.61 3.27 -7.11
CA MET A 149 1.89 3.97 -7.34
C MET A 149 3.09 3.10 -6.93
N HIS A 150 2.96 2.34 -5.85
CA HIS A 150 4.00 1.41 -5.41
C HIS A 150 4.15 0.20 -6.35
N LEU A 151 3.04 -0.29 -6.92
CA LEU A 151 3.08 -1.28 -8.00
C LEU A 151 3.77 -0.76 -9.24
N LEU A 152 3.49 0.48 -9.66
CA LEU A 152 4.10 1.07 -10.85
C LEU A 152 5.62 1.21 -10.69
N ILE A 153 6.10 1.74 -9.56
CA ILE A 153 7.56 1.86 -9.33
C ILE A 153 8.23 0.49 -9.18
N CYS A 154 7.60 -0.49 -8.51
CA CYS A 154 8.15 -1.85 -8.41
C CYS A 154 8.20 -2.56 -9.77
N SER A 155 7.16 -2.41 -10.59
CA SER A 155 7.12 -2.96 -11.95
C SER A 155 8.20 -2.32 -12.83
N TYR A 156 8.40 -1.01 -12.69
CA TYR A 156 9.43 -0.29 -13.40
C TYR A 156 10.84 -0.71 -12.96
N ALA A 157 11.07 -0.85 -11.65
CA ALA A 157 12.34 -1.34 -11.11
C ALA A 157 12.64 -2.77 -11.62
N LEU A 158 11.64 -3.65 -11.62
CA LEU A 158 11.76 -5.00 -12.17
C LEU A 158 12.11 -4.98 -13.66
N TYR A 159 11.45 -4.14 -14.45
CA TYR A 159 11.73 -3.99 -15.87
C TYR A 159 13.19 -3.55 -16.11
N ILE A 160 13.64 -2.47 -15.46
CA ILE A 160 15.00 -1.95 -15.63
C ILE A 160 16.05 -2.96 -15.14
N ALA A 161 15.85 -3.57 -13.97
CA ALA A 161 16.80 -4.54 -13.45
C ALA A 161 16.89 -5.79 -14.34
N SER A 162 15.75 -6.30 -14.83
CA SER A 162 15.72 -7.44 -15.75
C SER A 162 16.37 -7.10 -17.09
N PHE A 163 16.10 -5.91 -17.62
CA PHE A 163 16.70 -5.44 -18.87
C PHE A 163 18.22 -5.28 -18.73
N CYS A 164 18.68 -4.74 -17.60
CA CYS A 164 20.10 -4.64 -17.26
C CYS A 164 20.78 -6.02 -17.27
N LEU A 165 20.25 -6.98 -16.51
CA LEU A 165 20.81 -8.33 -16.44
C LEU A 165 20.79 -9.03 -17.80
N TYR A 166 19.72 -8.85 -18.58
CA TYR A 166 19.62 -9.39 -19.93
C TYR A 166 20.67 -8.79 -20.87
N SER A 167 20.88 -7.47 -20.82
CA SER A 167 21.91 -6.79 -21.63
C SER A 167 23.32 -7.30 -21.30
N VAL A 168 23.63 -7.50 -20.02
CA VAL A 168 24.88 -8.13 -19.58
C VAL A 168 25.04 -9.54 -20.17
N ILE A 169 24.00 -10.38 -20.10
CA ILE A 169 24.04 -11.73 -20.65
C ILE A 169 24.30 -11.70 -22.17
N LYS A 170 23.58 -10.84 -22.88
CA LYS A 170 23.60 -10.76 -24.35
C LYS A 170 24.92 -10.19 -24.86
N HIS A 171 25.33 -9.02 -24.39
CA HIS A 171 26.49 -8.31 -24.94
C HIS A 171 27.82 -8.95 -24.55
N ASN A 172 27.90 -9.56 -23.36
CA ASN A 172 29.11 -10.27 -22.94
C ASN A 172 29.11 -11.76 -23.37
N ASN A 173 28.15 -12.18 -24.19
CA ASN A 173 28.00 -13.56 -24.68
C ASN A 173 28.06 -14.61 -23.55
N ILE A 174 27.48 -14.29 -22.39
CA ILE A 174 27.56 -15.10 -21.17
C ILE A 174 27.00 -16.51 -21.37
N LEU A 175 25.99 -16.66 -22.25
CA LEU A 175 25.43 -17.96 -22.61
C LEU A 175 26.43 -18.92 -23.27
N LYS A 176 27.54 -18.41 -23.82
CA LYS A 176 28.62 -19.20 -24.44
C LYS A 176 29.93 -19.14 -23.63
N ALA A 177 29.93 -18.44 -22.50
CA ALA A 177 31.13 -18.24 -21.69
C ALA A 177 31.52 -19.53 -20.95
N THR A 178 32.82 -19.69 -20.71
CA THR A 178 33.36 -20.67 -19.79
C THR A 178 33.48 -20.05 -18.41
N PHE A 179 32.92 -20.71 -17.41
CA PHE A 179 32.96 -20.24 -16.02
C PHE A 179 34.04 -21.01 -15.27
N ILE A 180 34.89 -20.29 -14.54
CA ILE A 180 36.00 -20.86 -13.77
C ILE A 180 35.85 -20.44 -12.32
N HIS A 181 35.95 -21.39 -11.40
CA HIS A 181 35.92 -21.11 -9.97
C HIS A 181 37.24 -20.47 -9.52
N SER A 182 37.17 -19.34 -8.79
CA SER A 182 38.34 -18.50 -8.50
C SER A 182 39.39 -19.15 -7.59
N GLU A 183 39.00 -20.12 -6.75
CA GLU A 183 39.90 -20.69 -5.74
C GLU A 183 40.66 -21.94 -6.22
N ASN A 184 40.04 -22.76 -7.07
CA ASN A 184 40.57 -24.06 -7.46
C ASN A 184 40.64 -24.25 -8.97
N ASN A 185 40.37 -23.19 -9.74
CA ASN A 185 40.42 -23.17 -11.21
C ASN A 185 39.57 -24.25 -11.89
N MET A 186 38.56 -24.80 -11.20
CA MET A 186 37.68 -25.79 -11.79
C MET A 186 36.72 -25.13 -12.78
N ILE A 187 36.54 -25.76 -13.94
CA ILE A 187 35.56 -25.35 -14.93
C ILE A 187 34.17 -25.71 -14.41
N MET A 188 33.30 -24.72 -14.33
CA MET A 188 31.91 -24.90 -13.95
C MET A 188 31.05 -25.23 -15.17
N PRO A 189 30.01 -26.07 -15.03
CA PRO A 189 29.08 -26.33 -16.11
C PRO A 189 28.38 -25.03 -16.50
N ASN A 190 28.24 -24.79 -17.80
CA ASN A 190 27.45 -23.67 -18.32
C ASN A 190 25.96 -24.00 -18.19
N SER A 191 25.42 -23.72 -17.00
CA SER A 191 24.03 -23.95 -16.61
C SER A 191 23.38 -22.63 -16.21
N TRP A 192 22.04 -22.58 -16.25
CA TRP A 192 21.29 -21.42 -15.76
C TRP A 192 21.66 -21.05 -14.32
N PHE A 193 21.90 -22.04 -13.46
CA PHE A 193 22.32 -21.81 -12.08
C PHE A 193 23.70 -21.14 -11.97
N THR A 194 24.64 -21.54 -12.82
CA THR A 194 25.98 -20.91 -12.89
C THR A 194 25.89 -19.46 -13.34
N ILE A 195 25.05 -19.18 -14.35
CA ILE A 195 24.80 -17.81 -14.84
C ILE A 195 24.18 -16.96 -13.73
N MET A 196 23.18 -17.47 -13.01
CA MET A 196 22.57 -16.76 -11.89
C MET A 196 23.56 -16.45 -10.77
N LYS A 197 24.44 -17.42 -10.43
CA LYS A 197 25.54 -17.19 -9.47
C LYS A 197 26.52 -16.12 -9.95
N TYR A 198 26.88 -16.15 -11.23
CA TYR A 198 27.74 -15.13 -11.83
C TYR A 198 27.11 -13.73 -11.74
N LEU A 199 25.84 -13.60 -12.13
CA LEU A 199 25.10 -12.33 -12.07
C LEU A 199 24.96 -11.83 -10.62
N PHE A 200 24.66 -12.71 -9.68
CA PHE A 200 24.63 -12.36 -8.26
C PHE A 200 25.99 -11.92 -7.73
N SER A 201 27.08 -12.59 -8.14
CA SER A 201 28.43 -12.25 -7.68
C SER A 201 28.95 -10.94 -8.28
N LYS A 202 28.72 -10.69 -9.57
CA LYS A 202 29.25 -9.53 -10.29
C LYS A 202 28.33 -8.31 -10.28
N HIS A 203 27.01 -8.52 -10.22
CA HIS A 203 25.99 -7.49 -10.28
C HIS A 203 25.00 -7.63 -9.11
N ASN A 204 25.54 -7.85 -7.89
CA ASN A 204 24.75 -8.13 -6.69
C ASN A 204 23.61 -7.11 -6.46
N PRO A 205 23.83 -5.77 -6.50
CA PRO A 205 22.78 -4.82 -6.18
C PRO A 205 21.61 -4.90 -7.17
N THR A 206 21.88 -4.85 -8.49
CA THR A 206 20.85 -5.00 -9.53
C THR A 206 20.15 -6.37 -9.46
N PHE A 207 20.90 -7.47 -9.24
CA PHE A 207 20.31 -8.80 -9.12
C PHE A 207 19.36 -8.89 -7.92
N SER A 208 19.81 -8.42 -6.75
CA SER A 208 19.02 -8.41 -5.52
C SER A 208 17.77 -7.53 -5.67
N LEU A 209 17.90 -6.36 -6.31
CA LEU A 209 16.76 -5.49 -6.62
C LEU A 209 15.75 -6.19 -7.53
N CYS A 210 16.18 -6.94 -8.54
CA CYS A 210 15.30 -7.72 -9.41
C CYS A 210 14.48 -8.74 -8.61
N VAL A 211 15.14 -9.55 -7.77
CA VAL A 211 14.49 -10.57 -6.94
C VAL A 211 13.49 -9.93 -5.96
N ILE A 212 13.91 -8.88 -5.25
CA ILE A 212 13.05 -8.18 -4.30
C ILE A 212 11.84 -7.56 -4.99
N SER A 213 12.02 -6.98 -6.19
CA SER A 213 10.93 -6.39 -6.98
C SER A 213 9.91 -7.44 -7.42
N ILE A 214 10.32 -8.67 -7.76
CA ILE A 214 9.40 -9.78 -8.08
C ILE A 214 8.53 -10.13 -6.87
N ILE A 215 9.16 -10.33 -5.70
CA ILE A 215 8.45 -10.70 -4.47
C ILE A 215 7.47 -9.61 -4.08
N LEU A 216 7.90 -8.35 -4.09
CA LEU A 216 7.05 -7.23 -3.71
C LEU A 216 5.93 -7.00 -4.71
N MET A 217 6.18 -7.11 -6.01
CA MET A 217 5.13 -7.02 -7.01
C MET A 217 4.05 -8.08 -6.77
N PHE A 218 4.43 -9.33 -6.48
CA PHE A 218 3.48 -10.38 -6.14
C PHE A 218 2.66 -10.03 -4.89
N CYS A 219 3.31 -9.63 -3.79
CA CYS A 219 2.63 -9.24 -2.56
C CYS A 219 1.67 -8.04 -2.77
N LEU A 220 2.08 -7.04 -3.54
CA LEU A 220 1.30 -5.84 -3.81
C LEU A 220 0.11 -6.12 -4.73
N VAL A 221 0.25 -7.01 -5.71
CA VAL A 221 -0.87 -7.45 -6.54
C VAL A 221 -1.90 -8.20 -5.67
N LEU A 222 -1.45 -9.09 -4.79
CA LEU A 222 -2.35 -9.77 -3.85
C LEU A 222 -3.07 -8.77 -2.94
N LEU A 223 -2.35 -7.78 -2.40
CA LEU A 223 -2.93 -6.72 -1.59
C LEU A 223 -3.96 -5.90 -2.39
N LEU A 224 -3.64 -5.48 -3.62
CA LEU A 224 -4.55 -4.71 -4.46
C LEU A 224 -5.81 -5.50 -4.79
N VAL A 225 -5.67 -6.76 -5.19
CA VAL A 225 -6.81 -7.65 -5.47
C VAL A 225 -7.67 -7.83 -4.23
N TYR A 226 -7.05 -8.00 -3.06
CA TYR A 226 -7.74 -8.09 -1.79
C TYR A 226 -8.58 -6.83 -1.51
N GLU A 227 -7.97 -5.66 -1.65
CA GLU A 227 -8.64 -4.39 -1.41
C GLU A 227 -9.80 -4.16 -2.39
N ILE A 228 -9.60 -4.43 -3.69
CA ILE A 228 -10.67 -4.34 -4.69
C ILE A 228 -11.82 -5.29 -4.34
N TYR A 229 -11.51 -6.54 -3.99
CA TYR A 229 -12.52 -7.54 -3.68
C TYR A 229 -13.34 -7.16 -2.44
N TYR A 230 -12.70 -6.81 -1.33
CA TYR A 230 -13.41 -6.51 -0.10
C TYR A 230 -14.04 -5.12 -0.10
N ASN A 231 -13.29 -4.06 -0.43
CA ASN A 231 -13.78 -2.68 -0.33
C ASN A 231 -14.71 -2.28 -1.48
N ILE A 232 -14.52 -2.81 -2.69
CA ILE A 232 -15.30 -2.42 -3.88
C ILE A 232 -16.37 -3.47 -4.22
N ILE A 233 -16.00 -4.75 -4.32
CA ILE A 233 -16.98 -5.79 -4.74
C ILE A 233 -17.95 -6.11 -3.60
N LEU A 234 -17.45 -6.36 -2.39
CA LEU A 234 -18.28 -6.72 -1.25
C LEU A 234 -18.74 -5.54 -0.38
N ASN A 235 -18.06 -4.39 -0.47
CA ASN A 235 -18.23 -3.23 0.42
C ASN A 235 -18.06 -3.59 1.90
N ILE A 236 -17.07 -4.40 2.21
CA ILE A 236 -16.71 -4.86 3.56
C ILE A 236 -15.32 -4.32 3.89
N THR A 237 -15.19 -3.72 5.06
CA THR A 237 -13.89 -3.32 5.62
C THR A 237 -13.17 -4.51 6.25
N TYR A 238 -11.84 -4.44 6.38
CA TYR A 238 -11.04 -5.45 7.08
C TYR A 238 -11.55 -5.69 8.52
N ASN A 239 -11.90 -4.63 9.24
CA ASN A 239 -12.46 -4.75 10.59
C ASN A 239 -13.83 -5.45 10.61
N GLU A 240 -14.67 -5.30 9.60
CA GLU A 240 -15.94 -6.02 9.51
C GLU A 240 -15.71 -7.49 9.20
N GLN A 241 -14.85 -7.78 8.23
CA GLN A 241 -14.49 -9.14 7.85
C GLN A 241 -13.93 -9.96 9.02
N THR A 242 -13.03 -9.37 9.82
CA THR A 242 -12.47 -10.05 11.01
C THR A 242 -13.55 -10.37 12.04
N LYS A 243 -14.51 -9.46 12.28
CA LYS A 243 -15.65 -9.72 13.18
C LYS A 243 -16.61 -10.77 12.62
N TYR A 244 -16.93 -10.70 11.32
CA TYR A 244 -17.75 -11.68 10.63
C TYR A 244 -17.15 -13.09 10.68
N ASN A 245 -15.84 -13.20 10.44
CA ASN A 245 -15.14 -14.48 10.55
C ASN A 245 -15.16 -15.03 11.98
N LYS A 246 -15.02 -14.16 12.99
CA LYS A 246 -15.14 -14.56 14.41
C LYS A 246 -16.54 -15.07 14.75
N LEU A 247 -17.59 -14.43 14.24
CA LEU A 247 -18.98 -14.87 14.44
C LEU A 247 -19.26 -16.19 13.73
N LYS A 248 -18.79 -16.34 12.49
CA LYS A 248 -18.93 -17.60 11.73
C LYS A 248 -18.26 -18.78 12.45
N ARG A 249 -17.07 -18.59 13.02
CA ARG A 249 -16.38 -19.61 13.84
C ARG A 249 -17.16 -20.02 15.09
N LYS A 250 -18.04 -19.15 15.58
CA LYS A 250 -18.94 -19.42 16.71
C LYS A 250 -20.30 -19.99 16.28
N GLY A 251 -20.49 -20.32 15.00
CA GLY A 251 -21.73 -20.90 14.48
C GLY A 251 -22.84 -19.87 14.16
N PHE A 252 -22.59 -18.57 14.29
CA PHE A 252 -23.60 -17.56 13.95
C PHE A 252 -23.72 -17.38 12.42
N TYR A 253 -24.96 -17.21 11.94
CA TYR A 253 -25.22 -16.76 10.58
C TYR A 253 -24.75 -15.31 10.40
N VAL A 254 -24.13 -15.01 9.26
CA VAL A 254 -23.58 -13.69 8.95
C VAL A 254 -24.00 -13.27 7.55
N ASN A 255 -24.78 -12.19 7.46
CA ASN A 255 -25.11 -11.58 6.18
C ASN A 255 -24.01 -10.60 5.73
N LYS A 256 -23.11 -11.08 4.87
CA LYS A 256 -22.03 -10.25 4.29
C LYS A 256 -22.51 -9.23 3.25
N SER A 257 -23.73 -9.34 2.74
CA SER A 257 -24.25 -8.42 1.71
C SER A 257 -24.99 -7.20 2.29
N PHE A 258 -25.15 -7.09 3.61
CA PHE A 258 -25.94 -6.03 4.25
C PHE A 258 -25.55 -4.60 3.79
N TYR A 259 -24.26 -4.30 3.71
CA TYR A 259 -23.77 -3.01 3.23
C TYR A 259 -23.49 -2.98 1.71
N ASN A 260 -23.62 -4.10 1.01
CA ASN A 260 -23.34 -4.18 -0.42
C ASN A 260 -24.47 -3.53 -1.23
N LYS A 261 -24.14 -2.51 -2.03
CA LYS A 261 -25.09 -1.77 -2.88
C LYS A 261 -24.94 -2.09 -4.37
N GLY A 262 -24.13 -3.09 -4.71
CA GLY A 262 -23.71 -3.41 -6.08
C GLY A 262 -22.48 -2.62 -6.52
N PHE A 263 -21.75 -3.16 -7.50
CA PHE A 263 -20.40 -2.71 -7.89
C PHE A 263 -20.29 -1.19 -8.10
N ILE A 264 -21.14 -0.60 -8.94
CA ILE A 264 -21.07 0.83 -9.28
C ILE A 264 -21.31 1.71 -8.04
N LYS A 265 -22.30 1.37 -7.20
CA LYS A 265 -22.62 2.15 -6.00
C LYS A 265 -21.54 2.01 -4.93
N ASN A 266 -20.96 0.81 -4.79
CA ASN A 266 -19.83 0.59 -3.89
C ASN A 266 -18.60 1.36 -4.34
N LEU A 267 -18.25 1.31 -5.62
CA LEU A 267 -17.13 2.05 -6.20
C LEU A 267 -17.28 3.55 -5.98
N LYS A 268 -18.46 4.12 -6.31
CA LYS A 268 -18.76 5.54 -6.01
C LYS A 268 -18.68 5.85 -4.52
N GLY A 269 -19.10 4.90 -3.68
CA GLY A 269 -19.02 5.01 -2.22
C GLY A 269 -17.61 4.94 -1.66
N VAL A 270 -16.63 4.42 -2.41
CA VAL A 270 -15.19 4.45 -2.07
C VAL A 270 -14.55 5.71 -2.64
N LEU A 271 -14.76 6.00 -3.92
CA LEU A 271 -14.16 7.14 -4.63
C LEU A 271 -14.58 8.50 -4.06
N PHE A 272 -15.85 8.64 -3.68
CA PHE A 272 -16.44 9.92 -3.28
C PHE A 272 -16.96 9.91 -1.84
N PHE A 273 -16.41 9.05 -0.98
CA PHE A 273 -16.93 8.90 0.39
C PHE A 273 -16.99 10.23 1.15
N GLN A 274 -15.87 10.95 1.24
CA GLN A 274 -15.81 12.24 1.93
C GLN A 274 -16.81 13.24 1.34
N LYS A 275 -16.81 13.42 0.02
CA LYS A 275 -17.77 14.29 -0.67
C LYS A 275 -19.22 13.89 -0.41
N ASN A 276 -19.53 12.60 -0.31
CA ASN A 276 -20.87 12.14 0.02
C ASN A 276 -21.28 12.51 1.44
N VAL A 277 -20.33 12.49 2.40
CA VAL A 277 -20.59 12.95 3.77
C VAL A 277 -20.78 14.47 3.81
N GLU A 278 -19.94 15.23 3.11
CA GLU A 278 -20.07 16.69 2.98
C GLU A 278 -21.37 17.12 2.26
N ASN A 279 -21.85 16.33 1.30
CA ASN A 279 -23.14 16.59 0.67
C ASN A 279 -24.32 16.25 1.57
N PHE A 280 -24.18 15.26 2.45
CA PHE A 280 -25.19 14.93 3.46
C PHE A 280 -25.36 16.11 4.44
N LEU A 281 -24.24 16.70 4.85
CA LEU A 281 -24.19 17.94 5.64
C LEU A 281 -25.00 19.08 5.03
N LYS A 282 -24.94 19.26 3.70
CA LYS A 282 -25.64 20.35 2.99
C LYS A 282 -27.14 20.09 2.75
N LYS A 283 -27.63 18.87 2.98
CA LYS A 283 -29.05 18.52 2.80
C LYS A 283 -29.87 18.57 4.09
N ASP A 284 -29.19 18.54 5.24
CA ASP A 284 -29.78 18.61 6.59
C ASP A 284 -29.78 20.06 7.16
N ILE A 285 -29.31 21.05 6.37
CA ILE A 285 -29.39 22.50 6.63
C ILE A 285 -30.38 23.11 5.65
#